data_AF-A0A5N5M2U8-F1
#
_entry.id   AF-A0A5N5M2U8-F1
#
_cell.length_a   1.000
_cell.length_b   1.000
_cell.length_c   1.000
_cell.angle_alpha   90.00
_cell.angle_beta   90.00
_cell.angle_gamma   90.00
#
_symmetry.space_group_name_H-M   'P 1'
#
loop_
_entity.id
_entity.type
_entity.pdbx_description
1 polymer ?
#
loop_
_entity_poly.entity_id
_entity_poly.type
_entity_poly.pdbx_seq_one_letter_code
_entity_poly.pdbx_strand_id
1 'polypeptide(L)'
;MEPAKLRYPYRQHHQHGRLDSAAWQSDFVEGLMIDYRYFDTMNITPRYEFDYGLSYTIFELGDSLVVRSQAKGLSTFPTAANGTYVGGNPSPWEDIITS
;
A
#
# COMPACT_ATOMS: atom_id res chain seq x y z
N MET A 1 -34.13 -24.22 -32.15
CA MET A 1 -32.84 -23.50 -32.04
C MET A 1 -32.68 -23.11 -30.58
N GLU A 2 -31.81 -23.81 -29.86
CA GLU A 2 -31.62 -23.67 -28.41
C GLU A 2 -30.37 -22.80 -28.15
N PRO A 3 -30.41 -21.81 -27.25
CA PRO A 3 -29.25 -20.96 -27.00
C PRO A 3 -28.17 -21.71 -26.21
N ALA A 4 -26.91 -21.51 -26.59
CA ALA A 4 -25.74 -22.12 -25.97
C ALA A 4 -25.62 -21.73 -24.48
N LYS A 5 -25.70 -22.73 -23.59
CA LYS A 5 -25.36 -22.57 -22.16
C LYS A 5 -23.86 -22.32 -22.00
N LEU A 6 -23.50 -21.14 -21.50
CA LEU A 6 -22.17 -20.84 -20.96
C LEU A 6 -21.84 -21.85 -19.86
N ARG A 7 -20.91 -22.76 -20.15
CA ARG A 7 -20.48 -23.83 -19.25
C ARG A 7 -19.26 -23.37 -18.49
N TYR A 8 -19.48 -22.70 -17.36
CA TYR A 8 -18.46 -22.59 -16.33
C TYR A 8 -18.36 -23.96 -15.63
N PRO A 9 -17.19 -24.61 -15.56
CA PRO A 9 -17.08 -25.90 -14.91
C PRO A 9 -17.17 -25.74 -13.40
N TYR A 10 -18.37 -25.93 -12.84
CA TYR A 10 -18.53 -26.18 -11.41
C TYR A 10 -18.04 -27.62 -11.11
N ARG A 11 -16.93 -27.73 -10.39
CA ARG A 11 -16.34 -29.01 -9.96
C ARG A 11 -17.26 -29.66 -8.93
N GLN A 12 -17.77 -30.85 -9.23
CA GLN A 12 -18.66 -31.59 -8.32
C GLN A 12 -17.87 -32.09 -7.10
N HIS A 13 -18.33 -31.70 -5.91
CA HIS A 13 -17.78 -32.15 -4.62
C HIS A 13 -18.46 -33.45 -4.19
N HIS A 14 -17.72 -34.56 -4.18
CA HIS A 14 -18.09 -35.74 -3.40
C HIS A 14 -17.51 -35.59 -1.97
N GLN A 15 -18.40 -35.67 -1.00
CA GLN A 15 -18.19 -35.28 0.39
C GLN A 15 -17.24 -36.22 1.14
N HIS A 16 -16.37 -35.66 2.00
CA HIS A 16 -16.01 -36.15 3.34
C HIS A 16 -15.48 -34.95 4.14
N GLY A 17 -16.26 -34.49 5.13
CA GLY A 17 -15.89 -33.36 5.97
C GLY A 17 -14.71 -33.68 6.89
N ARG A 18 -13.60 -32.95 6.72
CA ARG A 18 -12.65 -32.59 7.78
C ARG A 18 -11.69 -31.52 7.26
N LEU A 19 -11.96 -30.24 7.58
CA LEU A 19 -10.96 -29.18 7.71
C LEU A 19 -9.80 -29.25 6.68
N ASP A 20 -10.09 -29.13 5.38
CA ASP A 20 -9.04 -28.85 4.43
C ASP A 20 -8.71 -27.36 4.58
N SER A 21 -7.72 -27.05 5.43
CA SER A 21 -7.19 -25.67 5.56
C SER A 21 -6.82 -25.05 4.21
N ALA A 22 -6.61 -25.89 3.19
CA ALA A 22 -6.41 -25.56 1.78
C ALA A 22 -7.64 -24.94 1.07
N ALA A 23 -8.88 -25.22 1.50
CA ALA A 23 -10.09 -24.71 0.83
C ALA A 23 -10.29 -23.19 0.97
N TRP A 24 -9.66 -22.57 1.97
CA TRP A 24 -9.74 -21.13 2.24
C TRP A 24 -8.41 -20.41 2.06
N GLN A 25 -7.46 -21.02 1.34
CA GLN A 25 -6.19 -20.36 1.01
C GLN A 25 -6.38 -19.39 -0.15
N SER A 26 -5.71 -18.25 -0.05
CA SER A 26 -5.62 -17.24 -1.10
C SER A 26 -4.15 -16.89 -1.27
N ASP A 27 -3.64 -17.00 -2.50
CA ASP A 27 -2.25 -16.68 -2.83
C ASP A 27 -2.14 -15.21 -3.22
N PHE A 28 -1.38 -14.43 -2.45
CA PHE A 28 -1.17 -13.00 -2.65
C PHE A 28 -0.03 -12.76 -3.66
N VAL A 29 -0.22 -13.26 -4.89
CA VAL A 29 0.78 -13.22 -5.96
C VAL A 29 1.01 -11.81 -6.51
N GLU A 30 0.06 -10.90 -6.31
CA GLU A 30 0.18 -9.47 -6.59
C GLU A 30 1.24 -8.79 -5.72
N GLY A 31 1.61 -9.39 -4.59
CA GLY A 31 2.57 -8.82 -3.66
C GLY A 31 2.13 -7.44 -3.17
N LEU A 32 2.95 -6.42 -3.42
CA LEU A 32 2.63 -5.03 -3.04
C LEU A 32 1.77 -4.29 -4.07
N MET A 33 1.39 -4.93 -5.18
CA MET A 33 0.62 -4.32 -6.27
C MET A 33 -0.88 -4.36 -5.94
N ILE A 34 -1.25 -3.65 -4.88
CA ILE A 34 -2.64 -3.44 -4.45
C ILE A 34 -3.01 -1.97 -4.59
N ASP A 35 -4.29 -1.69 -4.86
CA ASP A 35 -4.83 -0.34 -4.96
C ASP A 35 -4.13 0.52 -6.04
N TYR A 36 -3.81 1.79 -5.77
CA TYR A 36 -3.15 2.70 -6.72
C TYR A 36 -1.87 2.12 -7.32
N ARG A 37 -1.12 1.31 -6.56
CA ARG A 37 0.13 0.69 -7.04
C ARG A 37 -0.13 -0.22 -8.24
N TYR A 38 -1.26 -0.92 -8.24
CA TYR A 38 -1.67 -1.73 -9.39
C TYR A 38 -2.07 -0.86 -10.58
N PHE A 39 -2.86 0.19 -10.36
CA PHE A 39 -3.32 1.07 -11.43
C PHE A 39 -2.16 1.80 -12.11
N ASP A 40 -1.23 2.33 -11.32
CA ASP A 40 -0.05 3.04 -11.83
C ASP A 40 0.86 2.11 -12.65
N THR A 41 1.13 0.90 -12.14
CA THR A 41 2.03 -0.05 -12.82
C THR A 41 1.43 -0.64 -14.09
N MET A 42 0.11 -0.79 -14.15
CA MET A 42 -0.61 -1.29 -15.32
C MET A 42 -1.10 -0.18 -16.26
N ASN A 43 -0.79 1.09 -15.94
CA ASN A 43 -1.22 2.28 -16.70
C ASN A 43 -2.75 2.31 -16.91
N ILE A 44 -3.50 1.96 -15.87
CA ILE A 44 -4.97 1.98 -15.83
C ILE A 44 -5.42 3.32 -15.26
N THR A 45 -6.27 4.05 -15.98
CA THR A 45 -6.84 5.32 -15.50
C THR A 45 -8.08 5.07 -14.63
N PRO A 46 -8.03 5.31 -13.30
CA PRO A 46 -9.22 5.22 -12.46
C PRO A 46 -10.18 6.40 -12.73
N ARG A 47 -11.44 6.28 -12.30
CA ARG A 47 -12.40 7.39 -12.36
C ARG A 47 -12.06 8.49 -11.35
N TYR A 48 -11.65 8.07 -10.16
CA TYR A 48 -11.12 8.89 -9.07
C TYR A 48 -9.95 8.09 -8.49
N GLU A 49 -8.77 8.67 -8.52
CA GLU A 49 -7.54 8.07 -8.01
C GLU A 49 -7.50 8.05 -6.47
N PHE A 50 -6.51 7.33 -5.93
CA PHE A 50 -6.25 7.32 -4.50
C PHE A 50 -6.00 8.73 -3.98
N ASP A 51 -6.62 9.07 -2.84
CA ASP A 51 -6.61 10.40 -2.23
C ASP A 51 -7.21 11.55 -3.09
N TYR A 52 -7.96 11.26 -4.17
CA TYR A 52 -8.66 12.31 -4.91
C TYR A 52 -9.78 12.95 -4.09
N GLY A 53 -9.77 14.29 -4.02
CA GLY A 53 -10.81 15.07 -3.34
C GLY A 53 -10.87 16.51 -3.81
N LEU A 54 -12.09 17.01 -4.04
CA LEU A 54 -12.32 18.41 -4.41
C LEU A 54 -12.29 19.31 -3.17
N SER A 55 -11.80 20.54 -3.36
CA SER A 55 -11.89 21.63 -2.40
C SER A 55 -12.82 22.73 -2.93
N TYR A 56 -13.24 23.63 -2.04
CA TYR A 56 -13.97 24.85 -2.40
C TYR A 56 -13.06 25.96 -2.97
N THR A 57 -11.74 25.76 -2.97
CA THR A 57 -10.75 26.68 -3.55
C THR A 57 -9.69 25.91 -4.34
N ILE A 58 -8.91 26.63 -5.14
CA ILE A 58 -7.80 26.09 -5.94
C ILE A 58 -6.49 26.25 -5.14
N PHE A 59 -5.65 25.22 -5.18
CA PHE A 59 -4.28 25.24 -4.65
C PHE A 59 -3.28 25.04 -5.79
N GLU A 60 -2.16 25.75 -5.74
CA GLU A 60 -1.08 25.63 -6.72
C GLU A 60 0.21 25.21 -5.99
N LEU A 61 0.97 24.30 -6.62
CA LEU A 61 2.31 23.93 -6.15
C LEU A 61 3.32 24.95 -6.68
N GLY A 62 4.23 25.41 -5.83
CA GLY A 62 5.31 26.31 -6.24
C GLY A 62 6.40 25.59 -7.06
N ASP A 63 7.13 26.35 -7.87
CA ASP A 63 8.07 25.81 -8.86
C ASP A 63 9.29 25.10 -8.27
N SER A 64 9.74 25.49 -7.07
CA SER A 64 10.96 24.93 -6.48
C SER A 64 10.96 25.02 -4.97
N LEU A 65 11.18 23.88 -4.33
CA LEU A 65 11.55 23.76 -2.92
C LEU A 65 12.99 23.23 -2.86
N VAL A 66 13.92 24.05 -2.37
CA VAL A 66 15.28 23.56 -2.08
C VAL A 66 15.25 22.92 -0.71
N VAL A 67 15.63 21.65 -0.65
CA VAL A 67 15.68 20.88 0.58
C VAL A 67 17.11 20.41 0.78
N ARG A 68 17.69 20.67 1.95
CA ARG A 68 19.04 20.21 2.32
C ARG A 68 18.91 19.08 3.33
N SER A 69 19.43 17.91 2.99
CA SER A 69 19.61 16.83 3.96
C SER A 69 20.71 17.22 4.93
N GLN A 70 20.42 17.22 6.23
CA GLN A 70 21.45 17.35 7.26
C GLN A 70 22.05 15.99 7.65
N ALA A 71 21.37 14.91 7.32
CA ALA A 71 21.78 13.57 7.71
C ALA A 71 22.66 12.87 6.65
N LYS A 72 23.84 12.43 7.08
CA LYS A 72 24.71 11.53 6.31
C LYS A 72 24.62 10.13 6.92
N GLY A 73 24.12 9.15 6.15
CA GLY A 73 24.02 7.75 6.59
C GLY A 73 22.83 7.47 7.51
N LEU A 74 21.61 7.81 7.06
CA LEU A 74 20.38 7.47 7.76
C LEU A 74 20.24 5.95 7.92
N SER A 75 19.94 5.51 9.13
CA SER A 75 19.64 4.12 9.47
C SER A 75 18.13 3.87 9.33
N THR A 76 17.74 2.68 8.88
CA THR A 76 16.32 2.25 8.90
C THR A 76 15.80 1.98 10.31
N PHE A 77 16.69 1.95 11.30
CA PHE A 77 16.37 1.81 12.71
C PHE A 77 16.75 3.08 13.47
N PRO A 78 15.92 3.52 14.44
CA PRO A 78 16.26 4.65 15.29
C PRO A 78 17.50 4.32 16.12
N THR A 79 18.31 5.35 16.41
CA THR A 79 19.48 5.20 17.29
C THR A 79 19.02 4.70 18.66
N ALA A 80 19.68 3.69 19.23
CA ALA A 80 19.29 3.16 20.54
C ALA A 80 19.28 4.28 21.58
N ALA A 81 18.19 4.39 22.35
CA ALA A 81 18.06 5.43 23.37
C ALA A 81 19.07 5.20 24.50
N ASN A 82 19.81 6.24 24.88
CA ASN A 82 20.78 6.18 25.99
C ASN A 82 20.13 6.51 27.35
N GLY A 83 18.92 6.00 27.58
CA GLY A 83 18.15 6.27 28.80
C GLY A 83 16.64 6.13 28.60
N THR A 84 15.91 6.30 29.70
CA THR A 84 14.44 6.36 29.70
C THR A 84 13.99 7.81 29.61
N TYR A 85 13.35 8.16 28.50
CA TYR A 85 12.74 9.48 28.29
C TYR A 85 11.22 9.34 28.34
N VAL A 86 10.54 10.40 28.79
CA VAL A 86 9.08 10.48 28.70
C VAL A 86 8.70 10.54 27.22
N GLY A 87 7.86 9.60 26.76
CA GLY A 87 7.51 9.49 25.33
C GLY A 87 8.38 8.54 24.50
N GLY A 88 9.39 7.91 25.10
CA GLY A 88 10.20 6.88 24.43
C GLY A 88 11.46 7.43 23.75
N ASN A 89 11.98 6.70 22.76
CA ASN A 89 13.21 7.08 22.07
C ASN A 89 13.05 8.45 21.38
N PRO A 90 13.93 9.44 21.59
CA PRO A 90 13.82 10.75 20.96
C PRO A 90 14.17 10.77 19.47
N SER A 91 14.91 9.78 18.97
CA SER A 91 15.43 9.72 17.59
C SER A 91 14.38 9.92 16.46
N PRO A 92 13.10 9.49 16.59
CA PRO A 92 12.07 9.75 15.59
C PRO A 92 11.69 11.24 15.41
N TRP A 93 12.08 12.11 16.33
CA TRP A 93 11.72 13.53 16.35
C TRP A 93 12.87 14.46 15.96
N GLU A 94 14.00 13.90 15.52
CA GLU A 94 15.17 14.68 15.11
C GLU A 94 14.99 15.26 13.70
N ASP A 95 15.33 16.54 13.53
CA ASP A 95 15.30 17.20 12.23
C ASP A 95 16.44 16.67 11.35
N ILE A 96 16.08 15.92 10.31
CA ILE A 96 17.04 15.38 9.33
C ILE A 96 17.12 16.21 8.04
N ILE A 97 16.24 17.21 7.92
CA ILE A 97 16.02 18.02 6.72
C ILE A 97 15.80 19.47 7.14
N THR A 98 16.37 20.41 6.38
CA THR A 98 16.02 21.84 6.45
C THR A 98 15.79 22.43 5.07
N SER A 99 14.89 23.41 4.98
CA SER A 99 14.64 24.25 3.81
C SER A 99 15.68 25.36 3.67
#